data_AF-A0AAC9FNP5-F1
#
_entry.id   AF-A0AAC9FNP5-F1
#
_cell.length_a   1.000
_cell.length_b   1.000
_cell.length_c   1.000
_cell.angle_alpha   90.00
_cell.angle_beta   90.00
_cell.angle_gamma   90.00
#
_symmetry.space_group_name_H-M   'P 1'
#
loop_
_entity.id
_entity.type
_entity.pdbx_description
1 polymer ?
#
loop_
_entity_poly.entity_id
_entity_poly.type
_entity_poly.pdbx_seq_one_letter_code
_entity_poly.pdbx_strand_id
1 'polypeptide(L)'
;MTDSVELKGVLEAALSEDGGIILIRNAMAEYQSHKKVHAAVISEVHPCDEHGNFMIDITNPLYDGITIPYMVTPDMVARFTPDVGDYIVLYENDYVSFSPKDVFEGGYLMIEWPSVCASEEDAEMERDIEALGLTAPRVTPDQIEALMRGVRYEVQVVTGTTTTLATAIAANGFTLAIGMTACADPANFNAELGAKYAIKDAEAKARQELWKLEGWRLKCHLDEMSGPRVGGATNP
;
A
#
# COMPACT_ATOMS: atom_id res chain seq x y z
N MET A 1 -1.32 26.08 25.62
CA MET A 1 -0.24 25.90 24.63
C MET A 1 0.00 24.42 24.58
N THR A 2 -0.63 23.76 23.61
CA THR A 2 -0.47 22.33 23.36
C THR A 2 -0.22 22.24 21.87
N ASP A 3 1.03 21.95 21.55
CA ASP A 3 1.54 21.86 20.19
C ASP A 3 0.68 20.88 19.38
N SER A 4 0.17 21.39 18.27
CA SER A 4 -0.44 20.57 17.23
C SER A 4 0.69 19.78 16.58
N VAL A 5 0.90 18.54 17.01
CA VAL A 5 1.88 17.65 16.38
C VAL A 5 1.49 17.49 14.91
N GLU A 6 2.32 17.99 14.01
CA GLU A 6 2.15 17.77 12.57
C GLU A 6 2.25 16.26 12.29
N LEU A 7 1.16 15.68 11.78
CA LEU A 7 1.11 14.28 11.36
C LEU A 7 1.84 14.13 10.03
N LYS A 8 3.08 13.65 10.07
CA LYS A 8 3.84 13.21 8.90
C LYS A 8 3.32 11.87 8.39
N GLY A 9 3.42 11.62 7.08
CA GLY A 9 3.12 10.30 6.52
C GLY A 9 4.01 9.21 7.13
N VAL A 10 3.57 7.95 7.18
CA VAL A 10 4.33 6.85 7.83
C VAL A 10 5.75 6.71 7.26
N LEU A 11 5.87 6.75 5.93
CA LEU A 11 7.15 6.73 5.21
C LEU A 11 8.03 7.94 5.53
N GLU A 12 7.44 9.13 5.59
CA GLU A 12 8.16 10.37 5.87
C GLU A 12 8.65 10.40 7.32
N ALA A 13 7.83 9.97 8.27
CA ALA A 13 8.17 9.88 9.68
C ALA A 13 9.26 8.83 9.94
N ALA A 14 9.18 7.67 9.28
CA ALA A 14 10.16 6.59 9.44
C ALA A 14 11.54 6.93 8.84
N LEU A 15 11.57 7.76 7.79
CA LEU A 15 12.80 8.12 7.08
C LEU A 15 13.35 9.52 7.46
N SER A 16 12.70 10.24 8.37
CA SER A 16 13.10 11.60 8.77
C SER A 16 14.26 11.59 9.77
N GLU A 17 15.27 12.43 9.54
CA GLU A 17 16.39 12.64 10.47
C GLU A 17 15.95 13.31 11.80
N ASP A 18 14.81 14.01 11.80
CA ASP A 18 14.30 14.77 12.95
C ASP A 18 13.45 13.93 13.93
N GLY A 19 13.17 12.66 13.59
CA GLY A 19 12.26 11.78 14.34
C GLY A 19 10.79 12.18 14.20
N GLY A 20 9.91 11.21 13.95
CA GLY A 20 8.46 11.42 13.85
C GLY A 20 7.70 10.52 14.83
N ILE A 21 6.57 11.00 15.36
CA ILE A 21 5.65 10.16 16.14
C ILE A 21 4.72 9.45 15.17
N ILE A 22 4.83 8.13 15.07
CA ILE A 22 3.92 7.30 14.26
C ILE A 22 2.93 6.62 15.20
N LEU A 23 1.63 6.78 14.94
CA LEU A 23 0.61 5.95 15.58
C LEU A 23 0.81 4.50 15.09
N ILE A 24 1.14 3.59 15.99
CA ILE A 24 1.45 2.19 15.66
C ILE A 24 0.37 1.50 14.82
N ARG A 25 -0.90 1.88 14.98
CA ARG A 25 -2.01 1.40 14.16
C ARG A 25 -1.78 1.63 12.66
N ASN A 26 -1.17 2.75 12.29
CA ASN A 26 -0.89 3.13 10.90
C ASN A 26 0.32 2.40 10.32
N ALA A 27 1.11 1.76 11.17
CA ALA A 27 2.28 0.97 10.80
C ALA A 27 1.96 -0.52 10.60
N MET A 28 0.78 -0.99 10.99
CA MET A 28 0.43 -2.41 11.04
C MET A 28 -0.53 -2.82 9.93
N ALA A 29 -0.46 -4.09 9.50
CA ALA A 29 -1.44 -4.69 8.59
C ALA A 29 -2.69 -5.13 9.36
N GLU A 30 -3.84 -5.21 8.70
CA GLU A 30 -5.07 -5.69 9.31
C GLU A 30 -5.21 -7.21 9.15
N TYR A 31 -5.73 -7.88 10.19
CA TYR A 31 -5.96 -9.32 10.23
C TYR A 31 -7.32 -9.65 10.82
N GLN A 32 -7.92 -10.74 10.37
CA GLN A 32 -9.23 -11.22 10.82
C GLN A 32 -9.16 -12.69 11.23
N SER A 33 -9.70 -12.96 12.42
CA SER A 33 -10.09 -14.28 12.90
C SER A 33 -11.56 -14.21 13.33
N HIS A 34 -11.88 -14.61 14.56
CA HIS A 34 -13.12 -14.27 15.27
C HIS A 34 -13.20 -12.78 15.66
N LYS A 35 -12.06 -12.08 15.67
CA LYS A 35 -11.93 -10.63 15.93
C LYS A 35 -11.04 -9.98 14.87
N LYS A 36 -11.28 -8.70 14.64
CA LYS A 36 -10.43 -7.83 13.81
C LYS A 36 -9.28 -7.28 14.65
N VAL A 37 -8.06 -7.35 14.14
CA VAL A 37 -6.85 -6.84 14.80
C VAL A 37 -5.93 -6.16 13.80
N HIS A 38 -4.99 -5.36 14.29
CA HIS A 38 -3.85 -4.89 13.50
C HIS A 38 -2.61 -5.63 14.00
N ALA A 39 -1.72 -6.07 13.11
CA ALA A 39 -0.50 -6.76 13.50
C ALA A 39 0.69 -6.41 12.60
N ALA A 40 1.89 -6.53 13.16
CA ALA A 40 3.15 -6.38 12.45
C ALA A 40 4.13 -7.46 12.92
N VAL A 41 5.06 -7.83 12.04
CA VAL A 41 6.09 -8.83 12.32
C VAL A 41 7.23 -8.16 13.08
N ILE A 42 7.77 -8.83 14.08
CA ILE A 42 8.98 -8.39 14.80
C ILE A 42 10.20 -8.77 13.95
N SER A 43 10.92 -7.79 13.45
CA SER A 43 12.13 -7.99 12.64
C SER A 43 13.40 -8.05 13.48
N GLU A 44 13.45 -7.32 14.60
CA GLU A 44 14.61 -7.31 15.49
C GLU A 44 14.18 -7.08 16.95
N VAL A 45 14.94 -7.64 17.89
CA VAL A 45 14.73 -7.47 19.33
C VAL A 45 16.02 -6.92 19.92
N HIS A 46 15.96 -5.73 20.52
CA HIS A 46 17.12 -5.06 21.09
C HIS A 46 17.28 -5.40 22.59
N PRO A 47 18.52 -5.40 23.13
CA PRO A 47 18.75 -5.65 24.55
C PRO A 47 18.07 -4.61 25.45
N CYS A 48 17.68 -5.00 26.66
CA CYS A 48 17.06 -4.08 27.62
C CYS A 48 17.99 -2.92 28.01
N ASP A 49 17.39 -1.75 28.25
CA ASP A 49 18.04 -0.60 28.87
C ASP A 49 18.22 -0.77 30.39
N GLU A 50 18.88 0.19 31.04
CA GLU A 50 19.11 0.20 32.50
C GLU A 50 17.81 0.25 33.33
N HIS A 51 16.67 0.56 32.71
CA HIS A 51 15.35 0.63 33.31
C HIS A 51 14.50 -0.62 33.05
N GLY A 52 15.03 -1.61 32.31
CA GLY A 52 14.36 -2.86 31.99
C GLY A 52 13.34 -2.73 30.84
N ASN A 53 13.30 -1.61 30.12
CA ASN A 53 12.55 -1.51 28.87
C ASN A 53 13.38 -2.15 27.76
N PHE A 54 12.73 -2.76 26.77
CA PHE A 54 13.42 -3.13 25.54
C PHE A 54 12.71 -2.56 24.32
N MET A 55 13.50 -2.35 23.27
CA MET A 55 13.01 -1.91 21.98
C MET A 55 12.88 -3.12 21.09
N ILE A 56 11.82 -3.16 20.30
CA ILE A 56 11.69 -4.07 19.17
C ILE A 56 11.55 -3.26 17.91
N ASP A 57 11.97 -3.84 16.82
CA ASP A 57 11.72 -3.32 15.49
C ASP A 57 10.61 -4.13 14.85
N ILE A 58 9.60 -3.43 14.34
CA ILE A 58 8.44 -4.04 13.70
C ILE A 58 8.39 -3.66 12.23
N THR A 59 7.96 -4.60 11.41
CA THR A 59 7.79 -4.40 9.98
C THR A 59 6.39 -4.81 9.54
N ASN A 60 5.85 -4.04 8.60
CA ASN A 60 4.59 -4.37 7.97
C ASN A 60 4.88 -5.29 6.77
N PRO A 61 4.29 -6.49 6.71
CA PRO A 61 4.53 -7.38 5.57
C PRO A 61 4.05 -6.81 4.22
N LEU A 62 3.18 -5.79 4.23
CA LEU A 62 2.73 -5.10 3.02
C LEU A 62 3.69 -3.97 2.56
N TYR A 63 4.57 -3.49 3.43
CA TYR A 63 5.53 -2.42 3.12
C TYR A 63 6.95 -2.93 3.26
N ASP A 64 7.49 -3.46 2.16
CA ASP A 64 8.85 -3.99 2.15
C ASP A 64 9.87 -2.88 2.44
N GLY A 65 10.86 -3.19 3.28
CA GLY A 65 11.98 -2.30 3.60
C GLY A 65 11.72 -1.21 4.65
N ILE A 66 10.53 -1.13 5.27
CA ILE A 66 10.27 -0.20 6.39
C ILE A 66 10.29 -0.94 7.72
N THR A 67 11.10 -0.43 8.64
CA THR A 67 11.22 -0.93 10.00
C THR A 67 10.93 0.20 10.97
N ILE A 68 10.03 -0.03 11.92
CA ILE A 68 9.59 0.98 12.89
C ILE A 68 9.95 0.51 14.29
N PRO A 69 10.71 1.31 15.05
CA PRO A 69 11.04 0.97 16.43
C PRO A 69 9.81 1.13 17.33
N TYR A 70 9.60 0.18 18.23
CA TYR A 70 8.52 0.17 19.21
C TYR A 70 9.08 -0.13 20.61
N MET A 71 8.73 0.71 21.57
CA MET A 71 9.14 0.55 22.96
C MET A 71 8.20 -0.40 23.70
N VAL A 72 8.75 -1.50 24.23
CA VAL A 72 8.01 -2.50 24.99
C VAL A 72 8.19 -2.22 26.48
N THR A 73 7.06 -2.07 27.17
CA THR A 73 7.06 -1.80 28.61
C THR A 73 7.32 -3.08 29.42
N PRO A 74 7.96 -3.00 30.61
CA PRO A 74 8.29 -4.17 31.44
C PRO A 74 7.10 -5.07 31.76
N ASP A 75 5.90 -4.50 31.91
CA ASP A 75 4.65 -5.25 32.16
C ASP A 75 4.24 -6.16 30.98
N MET A 76 4.57 -5.76 29.75
CA MET A 76 4.31 -6.57 28.56
C MET A 76 5.28 -7.74 28.47
N VAL A 77 6.55 -7.50 28.83
CA VAL A 77 7.63 -8.51 28.88
C VAL A 77 7.34 -9.60 29.89
N ALA A 78 6.88 -9.21 31.08
CA ALA A 78 6.59 -10.15 32.16
C ALA A 78 5.50 -11.17 31.76
N ARG A 79 4.70 -10.85 30.74
CA ARG A 79 3.61 -11.68 30.24
C ARG A 79 4.00 -12.47 28.99
N PHE A 80 4.94 -11.97 28.18
CA PHE A 80 5.30 -12.54 26.89
C PHE A 80 6.77 -12.24 26.55
N THR A 81 7.49 -13.24 26.04
CA THR A 81 8.88 -13.12 25.59
C THR A 81 8.88 -13.16 24.06
N PRO A 82 8.83 -12.01 23.37
CA PRO A 82 8.74 -11.99 21.91
C PRO A 82 10.07 -12.40 21.27
N ASP A 83 10.00 -13.27 20.26
CA ASP A 83 11.13 -13.63 19.42
C ASP A 83 11.06 -12.96 18.04
N VAL A 84 12.20 -12.89 17.34
CA VAL A 84 12.23 -12.42 15.95
C VAL A 84 11.34 -13.33 15.10
N GLY A 85 10.44 -12.71 14.33
CA GLY A 85 9.44 -13.38 13.50
C GLY A 85 8.06 -13.50 14.14
N ASP A 86 7.92 -13.24 15.45
CA ASP A 86 6.62 -13.19 16.11
C ASP A 86 5.82 -11.95 15.71
N TYR A 87 4.54 -11.93 16.09
CA TYR A 87 3.65 -10.81 15.81
C TYR A 87 3.40 -9.97 17.05
N ILE A 88 3.55 -8.66 16.91
CA ILE A 88 2.89 -7.70 17.78
C ILE A 88 1.45 -7.49 17.27
N VAL A 89 0.47 -7.52 18.17
CA VAL A 89 -0.96 -7.48 17.86
C VAL A 89 -1.64 -6.37 18.64
N LEU A 90 -2.30 -5.46 17.92
CA LEU A 90 -3.09 -4.36 18.45
C LEU A 90 -4.58 -4.65 18.23
N TYR A 91 -5.34 -4.71 19.33
CA TYR A 91 -6.78 -4.90 19.32
C TYR A 91 -7.55 -3.57 19.23
N GLU A 92 -8.86 -3.63 18.96
CA GLU A 92 -9.72 -2.44 18.87
C GLU A 92 -9.84 -1.65 20.18
N ASN A 93 -9.67 -2.30 21.32
CA ASN A 93 -9.68 -1.66 22.65
C ASN A 93 -8.30 -1.14 23.07
N ASP A 94 -7.40 -0.90 22.11
CA ASP A 94 -6.02 -0.48 22.29
C ASP A 94 -5.15 -1.40 23.17
N TYR A 95 -5.62 -2.62 23.41
CA TYR A 95 -4.83 -3.65 24.04
C TYR A 95 -3.75 -4.14 23.07
N VAL A 96 -2.52 -4.29 23.55
CA VAL A 96 -1.38 -4.79 22.77
C VAL A 96 -0.94 -6.12 23.37
N SER A 97 -0.69 -7.11 22.52
CA SER A 97 -0.10 -8.39 22.91
C SER A 97 0.94 -8.86 21.90
N PHE A 98 1.68 -9.91 22.28
CA PHE A 98 2.54 -10.64 21.36
C PHE A 98 1.96 -12.03 21.10
N SER A 99 2.13 -12.52 19.88
CA SER A 99 1.69 -13.85 19.47
C SER A 99 2.81 -14.56 18.72
N PRO A 100 3.13 -15.81 19.09
CA PRO A 100 4.06 -16.64 18.33
C PRO A 100 3.63 -16.74 16.87
N LYS A 101 4.59 -16.74 15.95
CA LYS A 101 4.34 -16.79 14.50
C LYS A 101 3.33 -17.87 14.10
N ASP A 102 3.62 -19.13 14.41
CA ASP A 102 2.80 -20.27 14.00
C ASP A 102 1.37 -20.20 14.58
N VAL A 103 1.23 -19.66 15.79
CA VAL A 103 -0.06 -19.48 16.46
C VAL A 103 -0.86 -18.37 15.79
N PHE A 104 -0.20 -17.27 15.43
CA PHE A 104 -0.84 -16.14 14.79
C PHE A 104 -1.30 -16.50 13.38
N GLU A 105 -0.38 -16.98 12.53
CA GLU A 105 -0.66 -17.33 11.13
C GLU A 105 -1.64 -18.51 11.01
N GLY A 106 -1.67 -19.44 11.98
CA GLY A 106 -2.64 -20.52 12.03
C GLY A 106 -4.07 -20.08 12.41
N GLY A 107 -4.23 -18.93 13.06
CA GLY A 107 -5.50 -18.46 13.60
C GLY A 107 -6.06 -17.19 12.94
N TYR A 108 -5.22 -16.41 12.27
CA TYR A 108 -5.55 -15.13 11.67
C TYR A 108 -5.22 -15.14 10.18
N LEU A 109 -6.18 -14.67 9.39
CA LEU A 109 -5.96 -14.38 7.97
C LEU A 109 -5.70 -12.89 7.84
N MET A 110 -4.66 -12.54 7.09
CA MET A 110 -4.42 -11.15 6.73
C MET A 110 -5.65 -10.64 5.97
N ILE A 111 -6.23 -9.54 6.46
CA ILE A 111 -7.13 -8.75 5.64
C ILE A 111 -6.21 -8.02 4.70
N GLU A 112 -5.96 -8.65 3.56
CA GLU A 112 -5.67 -7.90 2.37
C GLU A 112 -6.90 -7.00 2.17
N TRP A 113 -6.81 -5.76 2.66
CA TRP A 113 -7.48 -4.70 1.93
C TRP A 113 -7.07 -4.95 0.50
N PRO A 114 -8.01 -5.04 -0.45
CA PRO A 114 -7.60 -5.13 -1.82
C PRO A 114 -6.73 -3.88 -2.07
N SER A 115 -5.41 -4.05 -1.98
CA SER A 115 -4.53 -3.73 -3.09
C SER A 115 -5.33 -4.20 -4.27
N VAL A 116 -5.62 -3.30 -5.18
CA VAL A 116 -6.39 -3.62 -6.37
C VAL A 116 -5.48 -4.47 -7.25
N CYS A 117 -5.15 -5.68 -6.76
CA CYS A 117 -4.95 -6.91 -7.49
C CYS A 117 -6.01 -6.93 -8.56
N ALA A 118 -5.61 -7.32 -9.78
CA ALA A 118 -6.42 -7.37 -10.98
C ALA A 118 -7.90 -7.38 -10.68
N SER A 119 -8.64 -6.37 -11.15
CA SER A 119 -10.09 -6.42 -11.06
C SER A 119 -10.50 -7.82 -11.50
N GLU A 120 -11.40 -8.47 -10.76
CA GLU A 120 -11.82 -9.84 -11.10
C GLU A 120 -12.18 -9.96 -12.59
N GLU A 121 -12.65 -8.84 -13.16
CA GLU A 121 -12.85 -8.54 -14.58
C GLU A 121 -11.59 -8.71 -15.46
N ASP A 122 -10.44 -8.13 -15.11
CA ASP A 122 -9.17 -8.27 -15.86
C ASP A 122 -8.75 -9.75 -15.91
N ALA A 123 -8.87 -10.47 -14.80
CA ALA A 123 -8.54 -11.89 -14.72
C ALA A 123 -9.54 -12.77 -15.48
N GLU A 124 -10.84 -12.41 -15.48
CA GLU A 124 -11.87 -13.08 -16.26
C GLU A 124 -11.66 -12.90 -17.76
N MET A 125 -11.36 -11.67 -18.18
CA MET A 125 -11.07 -11.37 -19.58
C MET A 125 -9.87 -12.17 -20.10
N GLU A 126 -8.80 -12.30 -19.31
CA GLU A 126 -7.64 -13.09 -19.72
C GLU A 126 -7.96 -14.59 -19.84
N ARG A 127 -8.77 -15.15 -18.92
CA ARG A 127 -9.24 -16.55 -19.03
C ARG A 127 -10.04 -16.79 -20.30
N ASP A 128 -10.90 -15.84 -20.69
CA ASP A 128 -11.68 -15.94 -21.93
C ASP A 128 -10.78 -15.88 -23.18
N ILE A 129 -9.78 -14.99 -23.17
CA ILE A 129 -8.78 -14.87 -24.25
C ILE A 129 -7.99 -16.19 -24.40
N GLU A 130 -7.57 -16.79 -23.30
CA GLU A 130 -6.88 -18.08 -23.27
C GLU A 130 -7.79 -19.21 -23.76
N ALA A 131 -9.03 -19.28 -23.29
CA ALA A 131 -10.01 -20.29 -23.70
C ALA A 131 -10.30 -20.22 -25.21
N LEU A 132 -10.25 -19.02 -25.79
CA LEU A 132 -10.41 -18.79 -27.23
C LEU A 132 -9.11 -19.00 -28.03
N GLY A 133 -7.98 -19.28 -27.39
CA GLY A 133 -6.69 -19.53 -28.06
C GLY A 133 -6.11 -18.29 -28.75
N LEU A 134 -6.45 -17.08 -28.27
CA LEU A 134 -5.96 -15.84 -28.84
C LEU A 134 -4.51 -15.58 -28.41
N THR A 135 -3.56 -15.93 -29.28
CA THR A 135 -2.10 -15.93 -28.98
C THR A 135 -1.35 -14.71 -29.50
N ALA A 136 -2.06 -13.71 -30.04
CA ALA A 136 -1.43 -12.47 -30.49
C ALA A 136 -0.79 -11.71 -29.31
N PRO A 137 0.29 -10.93 -29.54
CA PRO A 137 0.90 -10.11 -28.50
C PRO A 137 -0.11 -9.16 -27.85
N ARG A 138 -0.13 -9.13 -26.52
CA ARG A 138 -1.01 -8.29 -25.70
C ARG A 138 -0.33 -7.92 -24.40
N VAL A 139 -0.88 -6.91 -23.73
CA VAL A 139 -0.57 -6.60 -22.34
C VAL A 139 -1.37 -7.54 -21.44
N THR A 140 -0.76 -8.09 -20.40
CA THR A 140 -1.44 -9.02 -19.48
C THR A 140 -1.79 -8.36 -18.15
N PRO A 141 -2.80 -8.88 -17.41
CA PRO A 141 -3.10 -8.40 -16.07
C PRO A 141 -1.88 -8.43 -15.14
N ASP A 142 -1.08 -9.51 -15.18
CA ASP A 142 0.14 -9.66 -14.37
C ASP A 142 1.17 -8.55 -14.63
N GLN A 143 1.29 -8.08 -15.88
CA GLN A 143 2.19 -6.97 -16.21
C GLN A 143 1.71 -5.67 -15.57
N ILE A 144 0.40 -5.42 -15.57
CA ILE A 144 -0.20 -4.25 -14.92
C ILE A 144 -0.04 -4.35 -13.41
N GLU A 145 -0.24 -5.53 -12.80
CA GLU A 145 0.02 -5.76 -11.38
C GLU A 145 1.45 -5.44 -10.98
N ALA A 146 2.41 -5.92 -11.77
CA ALA A 146 3.82 -5.69 -11.52
C ALA A 146 4.16 -4.19 -11.54
N LEU A 147 3.56 -3.42 -12.44
CA LEU A 147 3.72 -1.97 -12.52
C LEU A 147 3.02 -1.26 -11.34
N MET A 148 1.79 -1.66 -11.01
CA MET A 148 1.01 -1.10 -9.89
C MET A 148 1.70 -1.29 -8.54
N ARG A 149 2.43 -2.40 -8.34
CA ARG A 149 3.22 -2.64 -7.13
C ARG A 149 4.31 -1.59 -6.88
N GLY A 150 4.81 -0.98 -7.96
CA GLY A 150 5.80 0.11 -7.88
C GLY A 150 5.18 1.50 -7.73
N VAL A 151 3.86 1.63 -7.65
CA VAL A 151 3.18 2.92 -7.54
C VAL A 151 3.14 3.36 -6.08
N ARG A 152 3.59 4.60 -5.83
CA ARG A 152 3.46 5.28 -4.54
C ARG A 152 2.40 6.36 -4.60
N TYR A 153 1.81 6.68 -3.46
CA TYR A 153 0.74 7.69 -3.35
C TYR A 153 1.16 8.85 -2.47
N GLU A 154 0.96 10.09 -2.94
CA GLU A 154 1.15 11.30 -2.15
C GLU A 154 -0.21 11.97 -1.92
N VAL A 155 -0.58 12.17 -0.64
CA VAL A 155 -1.89 12.69 -0.24
C VAL A 155 -1.77 14.14 0.23
N GLN A 156 -2.70 14.99 -0.21
CA GLN A 156 -2.78 16.38 0.23
C GLN A 156 -4.23 16.83 0.39
N VAL A 157 -4.49 17.64 1.42
CA VAL A 157 -5.79 18.30 1.60
C VAL A 157 -5.71 19.68 0.96
N VAL A 158 -6.70 20.04 0.14
CA VAL A 158 -6.75 21.37 -0.48
C VAL A 158 -7.17 22.39 0.58
N THR A 159 -6.26 23.29 0.90
CA THR A 159 -6.44 24.32 1.95
C THR A 159 -7.73 25.10 1.77
N GLY A 160 -8.51 25.20 2.84
CA GLY A 160 -9.80 25.91 2.84
C GLY A 160 -10.97 25.11 2.26
N THR A 161 -10.79 23.81 1.97
CA THR A 161 -11.83 22.92 1.47
C THR A 161 -11.87 21.62 2.27
N THR A 162 -12.84 20.75 1.95
CA THR A 162 -12.95 19.38 2.45
C THR A 162 -12.31 18.34 1.52
N THR A 163 -11.66 18.81 0.45
CA THR A 163 -11.14 17.95 -0.62
C THR A 163 -9.80 17.38 -0.25
N THR A 164 -9.70 16.05 -0.30
CA THR A 164 -8.45 15.29 -0.20
C THR A 164 -8.08 14.77 -1.58
N LEU A 165 -6.86 15.02 -2.01
CA LEU A 165 -6.28 14.55 -3.26
C LEU A 165 -5.26 13.45 -2.95
N ALA A 166 -5.16 12.45 -3.82
CA ALA A 166 -4.08 11.48 -3.81
C ALA A 166 -3.44 11.40 -5.20
N THR A 167 -2.13 11.59 -5.28
CA THR A 167 -1.35 11.53 -6.51
C THR A 167 -0.70 10.16 -6.63
N ALA A 168 -1.03 9.39 -7.66
CA ALA A 168 -0.41 8.11 -7.96
C ALA A 168 0.84 8.32 -8.82
N ILE A 169 1.99 7.92 -8.31
CA ILE A 169 3.31 8.17 -8.91
C ILE A 169 3.98 6.83 -9.18
N ALA A 170 4.31 6.55 -10.44
CA ALA A 170 5.05 5.35 -10.83
C ALA A 170 6.48 5.35 -10.25
N ALA A 171 7.10 4.18 -10.17
CA ALA A 171 8.46 4.00 -9.65
C ALA A 171 9.52 4.87 -10.35
N ASN A 172 9.29 5.27 -11.61
CA ASN A 172 10.16 6.15 -12.39
C ASN A 172 9.88 7.66 -12.15
N GLY A 173 9.00 8.02 -11.21
CA GLY A 173 8.62 9.39 -10.91
C GLY A 173 7.53 9.97 -11.81
N PHE A 174 6.99 9.19 -12.76
CA PHE A 174 5.90 9.66 -13.63
C PHE A 174 4.56 9.66 -12.88
N THR A 175 3.85 10.78 -12.92
CA THR A 175 2.50 10.87 -12.36
C THR A 175 1.51 10.14 -13.27
N LEU A 176 0.96 9.04 -12.78
CA LEU A 176 -0.03 8.24 -13.52
C LEU A 176 -1.42 8.87 -13.45
N ALA A 177 -1.86 9.24 -12.25
CA ALA A 177 -3.20 9.76 -12.03
C ALA A 177 -3.31 10.57 -10.74
N ILE A 178 -4.39 11.35 -10.63
CA ILE A 178 -4.80 12.02 -9.40
C ILE A 178 -6.22 11.57 -9.04
N GLY A 179 -6.36 10.99 -7.86
CA GLY A 179 -7.63 10.68 -7.23
C GLY A 179 -8.07 11.76 -6.26
N MET A 180 -9.36 11.80 -5.96
CA MET A 180 -9.91 12.76 -5.02
C MET A 180 -11.13 12.25 -4.26
N THR A 181 -11.36 12.83 -3.09
CA THR A 181 -12.64 12.75 -2.37
C THR A 181 -12.92 14.06 -1.67
N ALA A 182 -14.18 14.37 -1.45
CA ALA A 182 -14.60 15.57 -0.73
C ALA A 182 -15.96 15.31 -0.06
N CYS A 183 -16.16 15.85 1.14
CA CYS A 183 -17.47 15.85 1.79
C CYS A 183 -18.17 17.20 1.61
N ALA A 184 -19.50 17.19 1.48
CA ALA A 184 -20.27 18.42 1.23
C ALA A 184 -20.25 19.40 2.41
N ASP A 185 -20.21 18.87 3.64
CA ASP A 185 -20.18 19.64 4.88
C ASP A 185 -18.83 19.44 5.60
N PRO A 186 -18.11 20.52 5.95
CA PRO A 186 -16.87 20.44 6.73
C PRO A 186 -17.00 19.72 8.07
N ALA A 187 -18.19 19.70 8.68
CA ALA A 187 -18.41 18.95 9.93
C ALA A 187 -18.23 17.43 9.76
N ASN A 188 -18.37 16.91 8.54
CA ASN A 188 -18.15 15.50 8.21
C ASN A 188 -16.72 15.21 7.73
N PHE A 189 -15.83 16.23 7.74
CA PHE A 189 -14.48 16.05 7.25
C PHE A 189 -13.69 15.13 8.19
N ASN A 190 -13.14 14.07 7.61
CA ASN A 190 -12.24 13.14 8.27
C ASN A 190 -11.04 12.91 7.34
N ALA A 191 -9.86 13.39 7.77
CA ALA A 191 -8.65 13.34 6.95
C ALA A 191 -8.19 11.91 6.64
N GLU A 192 -8.32 10.98 7.59
CA GLU A 192 -7.92 9.58 7.42
C GLU A 192 -8.84 8.86 6.42
N LEU A 193 -10.15 9.06 6.57
CA LEU A 193 -11.14 8.49 5.67
C LEU A 193 -11.04 9.12 4.27
N GLY A 194 -10.78 10.43 4.22
CA GLY A 194 -10.49 11.18 3.00
C GLY A 194 -9.27 10.60 2.26
N ALA A 195 -8.15 10.42 2.95
CA ALA A 195 -6.93 9.85 2.39
C ALA A 195 -7.19 8.45 1.84
N LYS A 196 -7.86 7.58 2.61
CA LYS A 196 -8.19 6.22 2.21
C LYS A 196 -8.94 6.15 0.88
N TYR A 197 -10.00 6.94 0.73
CA TYR A 197 -10.81 6.90 -0.49
C TYR A 197 -10.19 7.68 -1.66
N ALA A 198 -9.42 8.74 -1.39
CA ALA A 198 -8.65 9.41 -2.42
C ALA A 198 -7.59 8.47 -3.03
N ILE A 199 -6.90 7.68 -2.20
CA ILE A 199 -5.94 6.66 -2.67
C ILE A 199 -6.65 5.62 -3.53
N LYS A 200 -7.79 5.08 -3.08
CA LYS A 200 -8.57 4.11 -3.87
C LYS A 200 -8.99 4.64 -5.24
N ASP A 201 -9.44 5.90 -5.30
CA ASP A 201 -9.78 6.55 -6.56
C ASP A 201 -8.55 6.76 -7.45
N ALA A 202 -7.41 7.15 -6.86
CA ALA A 202 -6.14 7.32 -7.59
C ALA A 202 -5.61 6.00 -8.14
N GLU A 203 -5.69 4.92 -7.36
CA GLU A 203 -5.28 3.56 -7.72
C GLU A 203 -6.07 3.04 -8.93
N ALA A 204 -7.40 3.14 -8.88
CA ALA A 204 -8.26 2.72 -9.98
C ALA A 204 -7.94 3.48 -11.28
N LYS A 205 -7.73 4.80 -11.19
CA LYS A 205 -7.35 5.63 -12.35
C LYS A 205 -5.95 5.32 -12.86
N ALA A 206 -4.99 5.12 -11.96
CA ALA A 206 -3.61 4.78 -12.34
C ALA A 206 -3.56 3.45 -13.09
N ARG A 207 -4.31 2.45 -12.63
CA ARG A 207 -4.47 1.16 -13.32
C ARG A 207 -4.98 1.33 -14.74
N GLN A 208 -6.05 2.11 -14.93
CA GLN A 208 -6.62 2.39 -16.25
C GLN A 208 -5.62 3.11 -17.17
N GLU A 209 -4.86 4.08 -16.64
CA GLU A 209 -3.82 4.77 -17.42
C GLU A 209 -2.66 3.84 -17.77
N LEU A 210 -2.24 2.92 -16.88
CA LEU A 210 -1.23 1.92 -17.22
C LEU A 210 -1.69 1.00 -18.35
N TRP A 211 -2.91 0.48 -18.30
CA TRP A 211 -3.48 -0.33 -19.39
C TRP A 211 -3.39 0.40 -20.74
N LYS A 212 -3.76 1.67 -20.77
CA LYS A 212 -3.72 2.52 -21.96
C LYS A 212 -2.30 2.79 -22.44
N LEU A 213 -1.39 3.16 -21.54
CA LEU A 213 0.00 3.49 -21.86
C LEU A 213 0.78 2.26 -22.33
N GLU A 214 0.60 1.13 -21.65
CA GLU A 214 1.24 -0.14 -22.02
C GLU A 214 0.68 -0.70 -23.33
N GLY A 215 -0.63 -0.59 -23.53
CA GLY A 215 -1.26 -0.95 -24.80
C GLY A 215 -0.72 -0.11 -25.97
N TRP A 216 -0.58 1.21 -25.76
CA TRP A 216 0.04 2.11 -26.74
C TRP A 216 1.51 1.75 -26.99
N ARG A 217 2.30 1.53 -25.94
CA ARG A 217 3.71 1.14 -26.04
C ARG A 217 3.90 -0.13 -26.85
N LEU A 218 3.09 -1.15 -26.56
CA LEU A 218 3.09 -2.41 -27.32
C LEU A 218 2.73 -2.16 -28.78
N LYS A 219 1.70 -1.35 -29.05
CA LYS A 219 1.29 -1.04 -30.42
C LYS A 219 2.40 -0.35 -31.22
N CYS A 220 3.08 0.64 -30.64
CA CYS A 220 4.24 1.30 -31.26
C CYS A 220 5.34 0.28 -31.59
N HIS A 221 5.68 -0.59 -30.64
CA HIS A 221 6.70 -1.62 -30.84
C HIS A 221 6.34 -2.58 -31.99
N LEU A 222 5.09 -3.01 -32.08
CA LEU A 222 4.62 -3.86 -33.17
C LEU A 222 4.67 -3.16 -34.53
N ASP A 223 4.37 -1.86 -34.59
CA ASP A 223 4.46 -1.09 -35.83
C ASP A 223 5.91 -0.93 -36.30
N GLU A 224 6.86 -0.68 -35.39
CA GLU A 224 8.29 -0.64 -35.68
C GLU A 224 8.81 -1.98 -36.25
N MET A 225 8.40 -3.10 -35.64
CA MET A 225 8.76 -4.44 -36.12
C MET A 225 8.15 -4.78 -37.48
N SER A 226 7.00 -4.19 -37.82
CA SER A 226 6.30 -4.46 -39.09
C SER A 226 6.87 -3.74 -40.31
N GLY A 227 7.86 -2.85 -40.12
CA GLY A 227 8.52 -2.09 -41.20
C GLY A 227 7.61 -1.05 -41.88
N PRO A 228 8.15 -0.17 -42.76
CA PRO A 228 7.33 0.78 -43.49
C PRO A 228 6.35 0.02 -44.36
N ARG A 229 5.04 0.26 -44.19
CA ARG A 229 4.05 -0.17 -45.17
C ARG A 229 4.40 0.52 -46.49
N VAL A 230 4.94 -0.23 -47.45
CA VAL A 230 5.12 0.23 -48.83
C VAL A 230 3.72 0.40 -49.43
N GLY A 231 3.08 1.51 -49.10
CA GLY A 231 1.85 1.98 -49.73
C GLY A 231 2.23 2.74 -50.98
N GLY A 232 2.05 2.09 -52.14
CA GLY A 232 2.35 2.65 -53.45
C GLY A 232 1.66 3.98 -53.69
N ALA A 233 2.45 5.03 -53.87
CA ALA A 233 2.07 6.16 -54.69
C ALA A 233 2.47 5.83 -56.13
N THR A 234 1.50 5.33 -56.92
CA THR A 234 1.61 5.38 -58.37
C THR A 234 1.58 6.83 -58.80
N ASN A 235 2.62 7.26 -59.52
CA ASN A 235 2.66 8.48 -60.32
C ASN A 235 1.38 8.61 -61.17
N PRO A 236 0.84 9.82 -61.30
CA PRO A 236 1.11 10.60 -62.52
C PRO A 236 1.61 12.02 -62.26
#